data_AF-A0A936RYS8-F1
#
_entry.id   AF-A0A936RYS8-F1
#
_cell.length_a   1.000
_cell.length_b   1.000
_cell.length_c   1.000
_cell.angle_alpha   90.00
_cell.angle_beta   90.00
_cell.angle_gamma   90.00
#
_symmetry.space_group_name_H-M   'P 1'
#
loop_
_entity.id
_entity.type
_entity.pdbx_description
1 polymer ?
#
loop_
_entity_poly.entity_id
_entity_poly.type
_entity_poly.pdbx_seq_one_letter_code
_entity_poly.pdbx_strand_id
1 'polypeptide(L)'
;MPVALLAAGSIAPADAAHPLLTEDTGTQGLGNAQLELMVDSIRDRPPGVSVREQVTTAVLSYGVRDDVDLQLGLPHVRQHTHDAAGRRASEGALDATADIKWRFFEREALSLGLKTGVTLPTGDKDRGFGTGRVNWGALLIGSYEPGPLAFHSHFGYRRNNNALDQRTSLWHLSGALTYRATGNLKLVADLSADTESGRQPRRLAALQHPRARLFADAGVGYRCRPEAWARERGCGSRRALRRDPALVVDLAGWK
;
A
#
# COMPACT_ATOMS: atom_id res chain seq x y z
N MET A 1 37.23 10.31 -30.41
CA MET A 1 36.57 10.43 -29.09
C MET A 1 35.07 10.53 -29.34
N PRO A 2 34.23 9.54 -29.01
CA PRO A 2 32.81 9.66 -29.25
C PRO A 2 32.16 10.44 -28.11
N VAL A 3 31.35 11.41 -28.50
CA VAL A 3 30.54 12.29 -27.65
C VAL A 3 29.34 11.47 -27.15
N ALA A 4 29.18 11.37 -25.83
CA ALA A 4 27.98 10.80 -25.22
C ALA A 4 26.88 11.87 -25.21
N LEU A 5 25.85 11.65 -26.02
CA LEU A 5 24.63 12.46 -26.06
C LEU A 5 23.77 12.09 -24.84
N LEU A 6 23.73 12.95 -23.81
CA LEU A 6 22.74 12.83 -22.74
C LEU A 6 21.36 13.18 -23.32
N ALA A 7 20.52 12.17 -23.51
CA ALA A 7 19.11 12.37 -23.78
C ALA A 7 18.44 12.95 -22.53
N ALA A 8 18.07 14.22 -22.58
CA ALA A 8 17.22 14.86 -21.58
C ALA A 8 15.82 14.26 -21.68
N GLY A 9 15.49 13.35 -20.76
CA GLY A 9 14.13 12.85 -20.60
C GLY A 9 13.20 14.00 -20.22
N SER A 10 12.22 14.28 -21.06
CA SER A 10 11.14 15.22 -20.78
C SER A 10 10.34 14.75 -19.56
N ILE A 11 10.42 15.49 -18.46
CA ILE A 11 9.55 15.30 -17.29
C ILE A 11 8.18 15.83 -17.69
N ALA A 12 7.25 14.93 -18.04
CA ALA A 12 5.86 15.30 -18.26
C ALA A 12 5.25 15.87 -16.96
N PRO A 13 4.26 16.77 -17.05
CA PRO A 13 3.54 17.24 -15.86
C PRO A 13 2.88 16.05 -15.17
N ALA A 14 3.27 15.78 -13.93
CA ALA A 14 2.66 14.77 -13.08
C ALA A 14 1.52 15.41 -12.28
N ASP A 15 0.30 14.91 -12.43
CA ASP A 15 -0.81 15.23 -11.55
C ASP A 15 -0.58 14.50 -10.22
N ALA A 16 -0.11 15.23 -9.21
CA ALA A 16 0.28 14.67 -7.93
C ALA A 16 -0.97 14.52 -7.04
N ALA A 17 -1.66 13.39 -7.17
CA ALA A 17 -2.64 12.96 -6.18
C ALA A 17 -1.95 12.11 -5.09
N HIS A 18 -2.38 12.27 -3.83
CA HIS A 18 -1.96 11.37 -2.77
C HIS A 18 -2.32 9.91 -3.13
N PRO A 19 -1.42 8.94 -2.89
CA PRO A 19 -1.70 7.54 -3.21
C PRO A 19 -2.96 7.04 -2.49
N LEU A 20 -3.94 6.62 -3.27
CA LEU A 20 -5.18 5.98 -2.81
C LEU A 20 -4.89 4.59 -2.25
N LEU A 21 -5.65 4.15 -1.25
CA LEU A 21 -5.71 2.73 -0.87
C LEU A 21 -6.34 1.90 -1.99
N THR A 22 -7.31 2.48 -2.69
CA THR A 22 -7.97 1.88 -3.85
C THR A 22 -7.14 2.10 -5.11
N GLU A 23 -6.92 1.03 -5.87
CA GLU A 23 -6.23 1.06 -7.16
C GLU A 23 -7.17 1.54 -8.28
N ASP A 24 -6.64 2.28 -9.24
CA ASP A 24 -7.32 2.63 -10.49
C ASP A 24 -6.86 1.76 -11.66
N THR A 25 -7.53 1.85 -12.81
CA THR A 25 -7.11 1.12 -14.02
C THR A 25 -6.03 1.83 -14.85
N GLY A 26 -5.50 2.96 -14.36
CA GLY A 26 -4.45 3.73 -15.00
C GLY A 26 -3.20 2.88 -15.26
N THR A 27 -2.61 3.09 -16.42
CA THR A 27 -1.37 2.42 -16.87
C THR A 27 -0.35 3.49 -17.23
N GLN A 28 0.93 3.14 -17.19
CA GLN A 28 2.00 4.07 -17.54
C GLN A 28 2.02 4.39 -19.03
N GLY A 29 1.60 3.45 -19.87
CA GLY A 29 1.66 3.57 -21.32
C GLY A 29 2.99 3.04 -21.88
N LEU A 30 3.01 2.62 -23.15
CA LEU A 30 4.17 1.94 -23.74
C LEU A 30 5.46 2.77 -23.61
N GLY A 31 6.48 2.17 -22.97
CA GLY A 31 7.81 2.75 -22.82
C GLY A 31 7.95 3.75 -21.67
N ASN A 32 6.86 4.11 -20.99
CA ASN A 32 6.89 5.02 -19.86
C ASN A 32 7.23 4.27 -18.56
N ALA A 33 7.89 4.97 -17.65
CA ALA A 33 8.23 4.46 -16.33
C ALA A 33 7.82 5.46 -15.25
N GLN A 34 7.35 4.95 -14.12
CA GLN A 34 7.04 5.74 -12.93
C GLN A 34 7.68 5.11 -11.70
N LEU A 35 8.25 5.95 -10.84
CA LEU A 35 8.72 5.56 -9.53
C LEU A 35 7.83 6.21 -8.47
N GLU A 36 7.15 5.38 -7.68
CA GLU A 36 6.37 5.82 -6.53
C GLU A 36 7.14 5.56 -5.24
N LEU A 37 7.13 6.55 -4.34
CA LEU A 37 7.72 6.43 -3.01
C LEU A 37 6.64 6.70 -1.97
N MET A 38 6.37 5.70 -1.14
CA MET A 38 5.30 5.73 -0.14
C MET A 38 5.89 5.56 1.25
N VAL A 39 5.34 6.28 2.23
CA VAL A 39 5.71 6.12 3.64
C VAL A 39 4.44 5.96 4.47
N ASP A 40 4.21 4.75 4.96
CA ASP A 40 3.16 4.46 5.92
C ASP A 40 3.74 4.47 7.34
N SER A 41 3.02 5.03 8.30
CA SER A 41 3.40 4.96 9.72
C SER A 41 2.23 4.50 10.57
N ILE A 42 2.44 3.40 11.27
CA ILE A 42 1.45 2.76 12.13
C ILE A 42 1.91 2.90 13.58
N ARG A 43 0.98 3.14 14.49
CA ARG A 43 1.28 3.17 15.92
C ARG A 43 0.27 2.34 16.68
N ASP A 44 0.76 1.25 17.24
CA ASP A 44 -0.02 0.37 18.11
C ASP A 44 0.40 0.54 19.57
N ARG A 45 -0.59 0.44 20.46
CA ARG A 45 -0.37 0.49 21.90
C ARG A 45 -1.03 -0.71 22.61
N PRO A 46 -0.53 -1.94 22.40
CA PRO A 46 -0.93 -3.07 23.22
C PRO A 46 -0.68 -2.80 24.72
N PRO A 47 -1.37 -3.50 25.64
CA PRO A 47 -1.14 -3.33 27.07
C PRO A 47 0.34 -3.50 27.46
N GLY A 48 0.96 -2.41 27.94
CA GLY A 48 2.35 -2.41 28.41
C GLY A 48 3.43 -2.33 27.32
N VAL A 49 3.05 -2.19 26.05
CA VAL A 49 3.98 -2.04 24.91
C VAL A 49 3.49 -0.93 23.98
N SER A 50 4.38 -0.05 23.54
CA SER A 50 4.11 0.84 22.40
C SER A 50 4.96 0.40 21.23
N VAL A 51 4.33 0.17 20.09
CA VAL A 51 5.01 -0.11 18.83
C VAL A 51 4.75 1.05 17.88
N ARG A 52 5.81 1.57 17.28
CA ARG A 52 5.71 2.49 16.15
C ARG A 52 6.42 1.85 14.98
N GLU A 53 5.72 1.76 13.88
CA GLU A 53 6.24 1.25 12.63
C GLU A 53 6.25 2.36 11.59
N GLN A 54 7.24 2.28 10.71
CA GLN A 54 7.29 3.07 9.51
C GLN A 54 7.73 2.16 8.36
N VAL A 55 6.86 1.97 7.37
CA VAL A 55 7.16 1.23 6.15
C VAL A 55 7.39 2.26 5.04
N THR A 56 8.52 2.15 4.37
CA THR A 56 8.84 2.93 3.17
C THR A 56 8.84 1.99 2.00
N THR A 57 8.00 2.24 1.00
CA THR A 57 7.86 1.38 -0.17
C THR A 57 8.23 2.15 -1.41
N ALA A 58 9.16 1.60 -2.20
CA ALA A 58 9.44 2.07 -3.55
C ALA A 58 8.76 1.13 -4.55
N VAL A 59 7.96 1.66 -5.47
CA VAL A 59 7.34 0.89 -6.56
C VAL A 59 7.79 1.47 -7.89
N LEU A 60 8.45 0.64 -8.69
CA LEU A 60 8.81 0.98 -10.07
C LEU A 60 7.79 0.33 -11.02
N SER A 61 7.07 1.14 -11.78
CA SER A 61 6.13 0.72 -12.81
C SER A 61 6.72 1.00 -14.19
N TYR A 62 6.61 0.05 -15.12
CA TYR A 62 7.05 0.20 -16.51
C TYR A 62 5.96 -0.31 -17.46
N GLY A 63 5.49 0.56 -18.35
CA GLY A 63 4.48 0.21 -19.36
C GLY A 63 5.11 -0.58 -20.50
N VAL A 64 4.82 -1.87 -20.58
CA VAL A 64 5.26 -2.75 -21.67
C VAL A 64 4.32 -2.70 -22.87
N ARG A 65 3.10 -2.17 -22.66
CA ARG A 65 2.09 -1.82 -23.65
C ARG A 65 1.30 -0.61 -23.12
N ASP A 66 0.45 -0.03 -23.95
CA ASP A 66 -0.43 1.07 -23.52
C ASP A 66 -1.39 0.67 -22.40
N ASP A 67 -1.75 -0.61 -22.35
CA ASP A 67 -2.72 -1.21 -21.42
C ASP A 67 -2.07 -2.19 -20.41
N VAL A 68 -0.75 -2.36 -20.40
CA VAL A 68 -0.05 -3.32 -19.52
C VAL A 68 1.19 -2.71 -18.89
N ASP A 69 1.26 -2.76 -17.56
CA ASP A 69 2.43 -2.39 -16.77
C ASP A 69 3.02 -3.60 -16.05
N LEU A 70 4.35 -3.61 -15.96
CA LEU A 70 5.09 -4.41 -14.98
C LEU A 70 5.43 -3.52 -13.78
N GLN A 71 5.27 -4.03 -12.57
CA GLN A 71 5.57 -3.29 -11.34
C GLN A 71 6.49 -4.11 -10.43
N LEU A 72 7.46 -3.43 -9.81
CA LEU A 72 8.38 -4.01 -8.84
C LEU A 72 8.33 -3.19 -7.55
N GLY A 73 7.95 -3.83 -6.44
CA GLY A 73 7.86 -3.21 -5.12
C GLY A 73 8.99 -3.64 -4.19
N LEU A 74 9.60 -2.66 -3.52
CA LEU A 74 10.66 -2.86 -2.53
C LEU A 74 10.28 -2.14 -1.23
N PRO A 75 9.65 -2.85 -0.28
CA PRO A 75 9.31 -2.27 1.01
C PRO A 75 10.47 -2.41 2.01
N HIS A 76 10.65 -1.40 2.84
CA HIS A 76 11.60 -1.38 3.95
C HIS A 76 10.90 -0.92 5.22
N VAL A 77 11.02 -1.69 6.30
CA VAL A 77 10.38 -1.38 7.58
C VAL A 77 11.39 -0.89 8.60
N ARG A 78 10.98 0.11 9.38
CA ARG A 78 11.63 0.54 10.60
C ARG A 78 10.65 0.51 11.75
N GLN A 79 10.93 -0.35 12.73
CA GLN A 79 10.09 -0.56 13.90
C GLN A 79 10.80 -0.06 15.16
N HIS A 80 10.07 0.69 15.97
CA HIS A 80 10.45 1.09 17.32
C HIS A 80 9.49 0.47 18.32
N THR A 81 10.02 -0.33 19.25
CA THR A 81 9.24 -0.93 20.33
C THR A 81 9.68 -0.33 21.66
N HIS A 82 8.72 0.04 22.49
CA HIS A 82 8.93 0.56 23.82
C HIS A 82 8.13 -0.28 24.82
N ASP A 83 8.84 -1.02 25.66
CA ASP A 83 8.28 -1.91 26.69
C ASP A 83 8.92 -1.64 28.06
N ALA A 84 8.58 -2.44 29.06
CA ALA A 84 9.15 -2.32 30.41
C ALA A 84 10.68 -2.53 30.47
N ALA A 85 11.28 -3.15 29.45
CA ALA A 85 12.71 -3.37 29.32
C ALA A 85 13.42 -2.27 28.51
N GLY A 86 12.70 -1.21 28.11
CA GLY A 86 13.24 -0.02 27.45
C GLY A 86 12.86 0.09 25.98
N ARG A 87 13.60 0.97 25.27
CA ARG A 87 13.37 1.23 23.84
C ARG A 87 14.27 0.34 22.98
N ARG A 88 13.68 -0.37 22.04
CA ARG A 88 14.37 -1.15 21.00
C ARG A 88 13.99 -0.64 19.62
N ALA A 89 14.91 -0.78 18.67
CA ALA A 89 14.67 -0.48 17.27
C ALA A 89 15.12 -1.68 16.42
N SER A 90 14.38 -1.96 15.36
CA SER A 90 14.71 -2.99 14.38
C SER A 90 14.32 -2.49 12.99
N GLU A 91 15.11 -2.81 11.98
CA GLU A 91 14.84 -2.42 10.60
C GLU A 91 15.34 -3.48 9.63
N GLY A 92 14.72 -3.54 8.46
CA GLY A 92 15.02 -4.51 7.42
C GLY A 92 14.17 -4.33 6.18
N ALA A 93 14.67 -4.84 5.06
CA ALA A 93 13.87 -4.99 3.85
C ALA A 93 12.79 -6.04 4.08
N LEU A 94 11.57 -5.72 3.65
CA LEU A 94 10.47 -6.67 3.58
C LEU A 94 10.58 -7.53 2.31
N ASP A 95 9.69 -8.51 2.18
CA ASP A 95 9.57 -9.31 0.97
C ASP A 95 9.20 -8.42 -0.24
N ALA A 96 9.97 -8.53 -1.33
CA ALA A 96 9.77 -7.75 -2.56
C ALA A 96 8.55 -8.26 -3.34
N THR A 97 7.93 -7.39 -4.14
CA THR A 97 6.78 -7.74 -5.00
C THR A 97 7.11 -7.59 -6.47
N ALA A 98 6.50 -8.44 -7.30
CA ALA A 98 6.52 -8.32 -8.75
C ALA A 98 5.11 -8.55 -9.28
N ASP A 99 4.57 -7.56 -9.99
CA ASP A 99 3.18 -7.51 -10.39
C ASP A 99 3.04 -7.16 -11.88
N ILE A 100 1.96 -7.64 -12.47
CA ILE A 100 1.49 -7.27 -13.82
C ILE A 100 0.14 -6.60 -13.63
N LYS A 101 -0.01 -5.37 -14.12
CA LYS A 101 -1.29 -4.67 -14.18
C LYS A 101 -1.74 -4.60 -15.63
N TRP A 102 -2.94 -5.07 -15.91
CA TRP A 102 -3.51 -5.11 -17.26
C TRP A 102 -4.90 -4.48 -17.27
N ARG A 103 -5.08 -3.37 -17.99
CA ARG A 103 -6.39 -2.80 -18.32
C ARG A 103 -6.97 -3.54 -19.52
N PHE A 104 -7.72 -4.61 -19.26
CA PHE A 104 -8.25 -5.48 -20.32
C PHE A 104 -9.52 -4.95 -20.98
N PHE A 105 -10.18 -3.96 -20.38
CA PHE A 105 -11.39 -3.36 -20.92
C PHE A 105 -11.40 -1.86 -20.69
N GLU A 106 -11.75 -1.10 -21.73
CA GLU A 106 -11.94 0.34 -21.68
C GLU A 106 -13.01 0.73 -22.70
N ARG A 107 -14.03 1.46 -22.25
CA ARG A 107 -15.08 2.02 -23.09
C ARG A 107 -15.67 3.26 -22.44
N GLU A 108 -15.63 4.38 -23.17
CA GLU A 108 -16.14 5.67 -22.71
C GLU A 108 -15.48 6.04 -21.36
N ALA A 109 -16.27 6.20 -20.30
CA ALA A 109 -15.79 6.50 -18.96
C ALA A 109 -15.46 5.26 -18.11
N LEU A 110 -15.80 4.05 -18.58
CA LEU A 110 -15.65 2.81 -17.81
C LEU A 110 -14.41 2.03 -18.26
N SER A 111 -13.64 1.58 -17.28
CA SER A 111 -12.51 0.68 -17.50
C SER A 111 -12.45 -0.41 -16.44
N LEU A 112 -11.95 -1.57 -16.84
CA LEU A 112 -11.68 -2.71 -15.95
C LEU A 112 -10.25 -3.18 -16.15
N GLY A 113 -9.62 -3.56 -15.05
CA GLY A 113 -8.26 -4.07 -15.04
C GLY A 113 -8.09 -5.26 -14.10
N LEU A 114 -7.00 -5.98 -14.30
CA LEU A 114 -6.54 -7.06 -13.44
C LEU A 114 -5.09 -6.78 -13.08
N LYS A 115 -4.78 -6.76 -11.78
CA LYS A 115 -3.41 -6.76 -11.28
C LYS A 115 -3.12 -8.11 -10.62
N THR A 116 -2.13 -8.83 -11.12
CA THR A 116 -1.71 -10.12 -10.54
C THR A 116 -0.25 -10.04 -10.19
N GLY A 117 0.16 -10.67 -9.09
CA GLY A 117 1.57 -10.66 -8.75
C GLY A 117 1.96 -11.65 -7.68
N VAL A 118 3.25 -11.61 -7.39
CA VAL A 118 3.91 -12.48 -6.42
C VAL A 118 4.70 -11.66 -5.43
N THR A 119 4.75 -12.16 -4.20
CA THR A 119 5.66 -11.66 -3.16
C THR A 119 6.78 -12.66 -3.01
N LEU A 120 8.00 -12.21 -3.23
CA LEU A 120 9.22 -13.02 -3.22
C LEU A 120 9.84 -13.02 -1.82
N PRO A 121 10.34 -14.16 -1.33
CA PRO A 121 10.89 -14.29 0.03
C PRO A 121 12.30 -13.68 0.14
N THR A 122 12.44 -12.39 -0.17
CA THR A 122 13.70 -11.64 -0.12
C THR A 122 13.97 -11.05 1.25
N GLY A 123 12.95 -10.93 2.11
CA GLY A 123 13.08 -10.45 3.47
C GLY A 123 13.72 -11.48 4.41
N ASP A 124 14.40 -11.00 5.45
CA ASP A 124 15.03 -11.86 6.44
C ASP A 124 13.96 -12.48 7.36
N LYS A 125 13.63 -13.76 7.11
CA LYS A 125 12.65 -14.52 7.90
C LYS A 125 13.05 -14.69 9.38
N ASP A 126 14.34 -14.80 9.67
CA ASP A 126 14.84 -15.10 11.02
C ASP A 126 14.79 -13.85 11.90
N ARG A 127 14.87 -12.67 11.26
CA ARG A 127 14.63 -11.37 11.89
C ARG A 127 13.16 -10.92 11.83
N GLY A 128 12.29 -11.68 11.16
CA GLY A 128 10.85 -11.39 11.06
C GLY A 128 10.49 -10.34 10.00
N PHE A 129 11.36 -10.10 9.02
CA PHE A 129 11.12 -9.18 7.91
C PHE A 129 10.64 -9.87 6.64
N GLY A 130 10.48 -11.19 6.65
CA GLY A 130 9.95 -11.92 5.51
C GLY A 130 9.18 -13.16 5.97
N THR A 131 8.31 -13.63 5.09
CA THR A 131 7.52 -14.85 5.33
C THR A 131 8.32 -16.12 5.03
N GLY A 132 9.44 -15.99 4.31
CA GLY A 132 10.30 -17.09 3.87
C GLY A 132 9.64 -18.00 2.83
N ARG A 133 8.48 -17.61 2.27
CA ARG A 133 7.73 -18.35 1.26
C ARG A 133 7.21 -17.39 0.20
N VAL A 134 6.99 -17.92 -1.01
CA VAL A 134 6.37 -17.15 -2.09
C VAL A 134 4.87 -17.02 -1.82
N ASN A 135 4.37 -15.79 -1.91
CA ASN A 135 2.93 -15.49 -1.92
C ASN A 135 2.50 -15.07 -3.32
N TRP A 136 1.21 -15.15 -3.59
CA TRP A 136 0.64 -14.70 -4.86
C TRP A 136 -0.77 -14.14 -4.63
N GLY A 137 -1.20 -13.28 -5.54
CA GLY A 137 -2.52 -12.68 -5.46
C GLY A 137 -2.98 -12.10 -6.78
N ALA A 138 -4.24 -11.72 -6.78
CA ALA A 138 -4.90 -11.04 -7.89
C ALA A 138 -5.86 -9.99 -7.36
N LEU A 139 -6.01 -8.92 -8.12
CA LEU A 139 -6.82 -7.75 -7.81
C LEU A 139 -7.61 -7.40 -9.07
N LEU A 140 -8.92 -7.52 -9.00
CA LEU A 140 -9.82 -7.01 -10.03
C LEU A 140 -10.09 -5.54 -9.74
N ILE A 141 -9.90 -4.68 -10.74
CA ILE A 141 -9.95 -3.22 -10.61
C ILE A 141 -11.04 -2.69 -11.55
N GLY A 142 -11.84 -1.74 -11.06
CA GLY A 142 -12.81 -0.99 -11.84
C GLY A 142 -12.60 0.51 -11.67
N SER A 143 -12.74 1.26 -12.76
CA SER A 143 -12.73 2.72 -12.71
C SER A 143 -13.83 3.28 -13.61
N TYR A 144 -14.54 4.29 -13.11
CA TYR A 144 -15.58 5.00 -13.83
C TYR A 144 -15.35 6.51 -13.68
N GLU A 145 -14.95 7.15 -14.77
CA GLU A 145 -14.45 8.54 -14.79
C GLU A 145 -15.21 9.42 -15.82
N PRO A 146 -16.52 9.70 -15.61
CA PRO A 146 -17.34 10.45 -16.57
C PRO A 146 -17.05 11.96 -16.64
N GLY A 147 -16.11 12.47 -15.85
CA GLY A 147 -15.74 13.89 -15.83
C GLY A 147 -15.15 14.31 -14.48
N PRO A 148 -15.71 15.32 -13.79
CA PRO A 148 -15.15 15.81 -12.52
C PRO A 148 -15.35 14.84 -11.36
N LEU A 149 -16.33 13.92 -11.45
CA LEU A 149 -16.51 12.84 -10.49
C LEU A 149 -15.88 11.57 -11.08
N ALA A 150 -15.10 10.86 -10.27
CA ALA A 150 -14.53 9.56 -10.62
C ALA A 150 -14.72 8.58 -9.46
N PHE A 151 -15.06 7.34 -9.81
CA PHE A 151 -15.22 6.24 -8.88
C PHE A 151 -14.25 5.12 -9.23
N HIS A 152 -13.52 4.63 -8.25
CA HIS A 152 -12.62 3.50 -8.38
C HIS A 152 -13.01 2.43 -7.37
N SER A 153 -12.84 1.17 -7.74
CA SER A 153 -13.02 0.05 -6.82
C SER A 153 -12.07 -1.07 -7.15
N HIS A 154 -11.71 -1.87 -6.15
CA HIS A 154 -11.05 -3.13 -6.41
C HIS A 154 -11.47 -4.23 -5.46
N PHE A 155 -11.31 -5.47 -5.91
CA PHE A 155 -11.56 -6.67 -5.14
C PHE A 155 -10.39 -7.63 -5.30
N GLY A 156 -9.81 -8.02 -4.17
CA GLY A 156 -8.53 -8.70 -4.13
C GLY A 156 -8.55 -10.02 -3.38
N TYR A 157 -7.75 -10.97 -3.86
CA TYR A 157 -7.42 -12.22 -3.18
C TYR A 157 -5.90 -12.38 -3.07
N ARG A 158 -5.42 -12.78 -1.90
CA ARG A 158 -4.02 -13.15 -1.68
C ARG A 158 -3.91 -14.51 -1.00
N ARG A 159 -3.03 -15.35 -1.55
CA ARG A 159 -2.54 -16.57 -0.90
C ARG A 159 -1.32 -16.24 -0.04
N ASN A 160 -1.52 -16.14 1.27
CA ASN A 160 -0.49 -15.87 2.27
C ASN A 160 0.15 -17.17 2.78
N ASN A 161 1.05 -17.75 2.00
CA ASN A 161 1.86 -18.88 2.42
C ASN A 161 2.85 -18.40 3.50
N ASN A 162 2.67 -18.86 4.72
CA ASN A 162 3.49 -18.43 5.85
C ASN A 162 3.97 -19.64 6.67
N ALA A 163 5.03 -19.44 7.44
CA ALA A 163 5.54 -20.45 8.38
C ALA A 163 4.89 -20.36 9.78
N LEU A 164 3.96 -19.42 9.99
CA LEU A 164 3.47 -19.00 11.30
C LEU A 164 2.01 -19.43 11.59
N ASP A 165 1.47 -20.45 10.89
CA ASP A 165 0.08 -20.95 11.02
C ASP A 165 -1.00 -19.84 10.96
N GLN A 166 -0.69 -18.75 10.25
CA GLN A 166 -1.60 -17.64 10.00
C GLN A 166 -2.57 -17.98 8.87
N ARG A 167 -3.64 -17.18 8.74
CA ARG A 167 -4.63 -17.35 7.67
C ARG A 167 -3.95 -17.27 6.29
N THR A 168 -4.21 -18.27 5.47
CA THR A 168 -3.59 -18.43 4.15
C THR A 168 -4.40 -17.81 3.01
N SER A 169 -5.68 -17.53 3.23
CA SER A 169 -6.55 -16.88 2.24
C SER A 169 -7.00 -15.53 2.78
N LEU A 170 -6.51 -14.46 2.17
CA LEU A 170 -6.83 -13.08 2.52
C LEU A 170 -7.64 -12.44 1.40
N TRP A 171 -8.72 -11.76 1.77
CA TRP A 171 -9.57 -11.01 0.85
C TRP A 171 -9.53 -9.53 1.18
N HIS A 172 -9.62 -8.71 0.15
CA HIS A 172 -9.62 -7.26 0.23
C HIS A 172 -10.70 -6.67 -0.66
N LEU A 173 -11.33 -5.61 -0.17
CA LEU A 173 -12.31 -4.83 -0.92
C LEU A 173 -12.07 -3.36 -0.63
N SER A 174 -12.05 -2.52 -1.65
CA SER A 174 -12.02 -1.08 -1.46
C SER A 174 -12.78 -0.33 -2.54
N GLY A 175 -13.07 0.93 -2.23
CA GLY A 175 -13.64 1.89 -3.16
C GLY A 175 -13.22 3.31 -2.81
N ALA A 176 -12.92 4.09 -3.85
CA ALA A 176 -12.60 5.50 -3.75
C ALA A 176 -13.54 6.33 -4.61
N LEU A 177 -14.01 7.45 -4.05
CA LEU A 177 -14.73 8.49 -4.77
C LEU A 177 -13.85 9.73 -4.81
N THR A 178 -13.61 10.25 -6.01
CA THR A 178 -12.87 11.48 -6.20
C THR A 178 -13.71 12.53 -6.91
N TYR A 179 -13.59 13.78 -6.48
CA TYR A 179 -14.29 14.91 -7.05
C TYR A 179 -13.32 16.06 -7.31
N ARG A 180 -13.10 16.37 -8.59
CA ARG A 180 -12.35 17.54 -9.05
C ARG A 180 -13.21 18.79 -8.89
N ALA A 181 -13.13 19.41 -7.72
CA ALA A 181 -13.90 20.61 -7.38
C ALA A 181 -13.46 21.83 -8.18
N THR A 182 -12.16 21.94 -8.48
CA THR A 182 -11.58 22.93 -9.39
C THR A 182 -10.46 22.28 -10.19
N GLY A 183 -9.87 22.98 -11.17
CA GLY A 183 -8.71 22.44 -11.91
C GLY A 183 -7.53 22.04 -11.02
N ASN A 184 -7.43 22.62 -9.81
CA ASN A 184 -6.33 22.38 -8.89
C ASN A 184 -6.78 21.68 -7.60
N LEU A 185 -8.08 21.53 -7.32
CA LEU A 185 -8.58 20.95 -6.07
C LEU A 185 -9.31 19.65 -6.34
N LYS A 186 -8.80 18.54 -5.80
CA LYS A 186 -9.42 17.21 -5.82
C LYS A 186 -9.77 16.79 -4.40
N LEU A 187 -11.05 16.50 -4.17
CA LEU A 187 -11.53 15.90 -2.93
C LEU A 187 -11.57 14.38 -3.10
N VAL A 188 -11.11 13.65 -2.10
CA VAL A 188 -11.04 12.19 -2.15
C VAL A 188 -11.62 11.59 -0.87
N ALA A 189 -12.54 10.65 -1.03
CA ALA A 189 -12.98 9.74 0.01
C ALA A 189 -12.63 8.30 -0.39
N ASP A 190 -11.84 7.61 0.41
CA ASP A 190 -11.33 6.26 0.12
C ASP A 190 -11.57 5.33 1.32
N LEU A 191 -12.19 4.19 1.05
CA LEU A 191 -12.60 3.21 2.04
C LEU A 191 -12.10 1.82 1.63
N SER A 192 -11.48 1.11 2.56
CA SER A 192 -11.10 -0.29 2.36
C SER A 192 -11.55 -1.17 3.52
N ALA A 193 -11.66 -2.46 3.27
CA ALA A 193 -11.87 -3.47 4.28
C ALA A 193 -11.02 -4.69 3.96
N ASP A 194 -10.45 -5.27 5.00
CA ASP A 194 -9.46 -6.35 4.92
C ASP A 194 -9.85 -7.55 5.77
N THR A 195 -9.44 -8.73 5.32
CA THR A 195 -9.49 -9.95 6.12
C THR A 195 -8.30 -10.01 7.07
N GLU A 196 -8.54 -10.11 8.36
CA GLU A 196 -7.47 -10.23 9.36
C GLU A 196 -6.64 -11.52 9.15
N SER A 197 -5.31 -11.37 9.23
CA SER A 197 -4.34 -12.46 9.05
C SER A 197 -4.17 -13.34 10.30
N GLY A 198 -4.45 -12.78 11.49
CA GLY A 198 -4.41 -13.46 12.80
C GLY A 198 -5.53 -14.49 12.99
N ARG A 199 -5.23 -15.58 13.71
CA ARG A 199 -6.18 -16.68 13.98
C ARG A 199 -7.01 -16.39 15.24
N GLN A 200 -8.19 -15.77 15.11
CA GLN A 200 -9.24 -15.82 16.14
C GLN A 200 -10.25 -16.95 15.86
N PRO A 201 -10.88 -17.54 16.91
CA PRO A 201 -11.77 -18.69 16.74
C PRO A 201 -12.99 -18.31 15.89
N ARG A 202 -13.10 -18.98 14.73
CA ARG A 202 -14.26 -19.12 13.83
C ARG A 202 -15.34 -18.05 13.99
N ARG A 203 -15.09 -16.87 13.44
CA ARG A 203 -16.15 -16.09 12.77
C ARG A 203 -15.96 -16.24 11.27
N LEU A 204 -17.07 -16.35 10.53
CA LEU A 204 -17.11 -16.38 9.07
C LEU A 204 -16.18 -15.30 8.48
N ALA A 205 -15.72 -15.52 7.25
CA ALA A 205 -14.90 -14.63 6.43
C ALA A 205 -15.51 -13.22 6.24
N ALA A 206 -15.64 -12.48 7.33
CA ALA A 206 -16.02 -11.09 7.35
C ALA A 206 -14.73 -10.28 7.23
N LEU A 207 -14.75 -9.28 6.36
CA LEU A 207 -13.78 -8.20 6.36
C LEU A 207 -13.93 -7.47 7.70
N GLN A 208 -12.85 -7.35 8.49
CA GLN A 208 -12.93 -6.95 9.89
C GLN A 208 -12.27 -5.61 10.19
N HIS A 209 -11.46 -5.09 9.26
CA HIS A 209 -10.69 -3.87 9.47
C HIS A 209 -11.05 -2.81 8.43
N PRO A 210 -12.13 -2.03 8.66
CA PRO A 210 -12.42 -0.89 7.81
C PRO A 210 -11.35 0.19 8.00
N ARG A 211 -10.81 0.70 6.89
CA ARG A 211 -9.92 1.86 6.86
C ARG A 211 -10.58 2.95 6.02
N ALA A 212 -10.51 4.18 6.51
CA ALA A 212 -11.03 5.35 5.82
C ALA A 212 -9.93 6.40 5.70
N ARG A 213 -9.76 6.97 4.50
CA ARG A 213 -8.91 8.13 4.24
C ARG A 213 -9.76 9.21 3.57
N LEU A 214 -9.72 10.41 4.14
CA LEU A 214 -10.33 11.60 3.56
C LEU A 214 -9.24 12.66 3.45
N PHE A 215 -9.03 13.19 2.25
CA PHE A 215 -8.06 14.24 2.01
C PHE A 215 -8.51 15.15 0.86
N ALA A 216 -7.92 16.34 0.83
CA ALA A 216 -8.08 17.31 -0.23
C ALA A 216 -6.70 17.64 -0.79
N ASP A 217 -6.50 17.38 -2.07
CA ASP A 217 -5.26 17.71 -2.77
C ASP A 217 -5.46 19.01 -3.53
N ALA A 218 -4.63 20.02 -3.23
CA ALA A 218 -4.58 21.30 -3.93
C ALA A 218 -3.27 21.40 -4.72
N GLY A 219 -3.33 21.26 -6.04
CA GLY A 219 -2.18 21.34 -6.94
C GLY A 219 -1.66 22.77 -7.13
N VAL A 220 -0.57 23.10 -6.43
CA VAL A 220 0.62 23.85 -6.88
C VAL A 220 1.77 23.42 -5.96
N GLY A 221 2.87 22.90 -6.51
CA GLY A 221 4.00 22.37 -5.72
C GLY A 221 4.82 23.43 -4.97
N TYR A 222 5.21 23.14 -3.73
CA TYR A 222 6.58 23.16 -3.15
C TYR A 222 6.54 23.12 -1.58
N ARG A 223 7.43 22.28 -1.01
CA ARG A 223 8.21 22.46 0.25
C ARG A 223 7.63 22.14 1.66
N CYS A 224 8.60 21.89 2.55
CA CYS A 224 8.68 21.30 3.90
C CYS A 224 7.77 21.79 5.06
N ARG A 225 7.61 20.84 6.02
CA ARG A 225 7.21 20.88 7.47
C ARG A 225 7.25 22.25 8.21
N PRO A 226 6.33 22.51 9.19
CA PRO A 226 6.53 22.03 10.57
C PRO A 226 5.29 21.72 11.47
N GLU A 227 5.56 20.86 12.47
CA GLU A 227 5.16 20.75 13.90
C GLU A 227 3.73 20.94 14.49
N ALA A 228 3.42 19.91 15.31
CA ALA A 228 2.79 19.90 16.66
C ALA A 228 1.28 20.11 16.83
N TRP A 229 0.69 19.27 17.71
CA TRP A 229 -0.06 19.63 18.94
C TRP A 229 -0.16 18.38 19.85
N ALA A 230 -0.17 18.60 21.16
CA ALA A 230 0.05 17.62 22.23
C ALA A 230 -1.14 17.52 23.23
N ARG A 231 -1.03 16.55 24.17
CA ARG A 231 -1.76 16.29 25.45
C ARG A 231 -2.96 15.33 25.40
N GLU A 232 -3.23 14.41 26.36
CA GLU A 232 -2.51 13.82 27.51
C GLU A 232 -3.37 12.70 28.21
N ARG A 233 -2.73 11.73 28.91
CA ARG A 233 -3.20 10.83 30.03
C ARG A 233 -4.18 9.66 29.71
N GLY A 234 -4.13 8.44 30.30
CA GLY A 234 -3.27 7.75 31.30
C GLY A 234 -3.97 6.47 31.87
N CYS A 235 -3.19 5.47 32.35
CA CYS A 235 -3.52 4.21 33.11
C CYS A 235 -4.32 3.08 32.40
N GLY A 236 -4.08 1.76 32.52
CA GLY A 236 -3.14 0.92 33.29
C GLY A 236 -3.58 -0.57 33.28
N SER A 237 -2.64 -1.48 33.63
CA SER A 237 -2.77 -2.94 33.92
C SER A 237 -2.41 -3.97 32.83
N ARG A 238 -1.71 -5.01 33.30
CA ARG A 238 -0.79 -5.92 32.58
C ARG A 238 -1.47 -7.25 32.23
N ARG A 239 -1.22 -7.78 31.02
CA ARG A 239 -1.01 -9.23 30.79
C ARG A 239 -0.19 -9.42 29.52
N ALA A 240 0.91 -10.16 29.67
CA ALA A 240 1.84 -10.49 28.61
C ALA A 240 1.13 -11.22 27.46
N LEU A 241 1.23 -10.68 26.25
CA LEU A 241 0.80 -11.34 25.03
C LEU A 241 1.95 -11.31 24.03
N ARG A 242 2.24 -12.51 23.52
CA ARG A 242 3.32 -12.85 22.61
C ARG A 242 3.28 -11.96 21.37
N ARG A 243 4.47 -11.67 20.84
CA ARG A 243 4.71 -10.99 19.56
C ARG A 243 3.82 -11.58 18.47
N ASP A 244 2.97 -10.76 17.87
CA ASP A 244 2.27 -11.12 16.64
C ASP A 244 2.78 -10.21 15.51
N PRO A 245 3.74 -10.66 14.69
CA PRO A 245 4.30 -9.89 13.57
C PRO A 245 3.31 -9.71 12.40
N ALA A 246 2.04 -10.09 12.56
CA ALA A 246 1.06 -10.23 11.50
C ALA A 246 0.46 -8.91 10.98
N LEU A 247 0.65 -7.78 11.68
CA LEU A 247 -0.02 -6.51 11.34
C LEU A 247 0.67 -5.72 10.20
N VAL A 248 1.94 -6.03 9.93
CA VAL A 248 2.86 -5.22 9.11
C VAL A 248 2.80 -5.58 7.63
N VAL A 249 2.48 -6.85 7.34
CA VAL A 249 2.58 -7.42 6.00
C VAL A 249 1.36 -7.07 5.12
N ASP A 250 0.27 -6.56 5.71
CA ASP A 250 -1.01 -6.49 5.01
C ASP A 250 -1.16 -5.26 4.11
N LEU A 251 -0.64 -4.09 4.50
CA LEU A 251 -0.81 -2.84 3.73
C LEU A 251 0.05 -2.77 2.47
N ALA A 252 1.32 -3.19 2.58
CA ALA A 252 2.26 -3.09 1.47
C ALA A 252 1.96 -4.09 0.35
N GLY A 253 1.24 -5.18 0.62
CA GLY A 253 1.00 -6.21 -0.39
C GLY A 253 -0.13 -5.91 -1.38
N TRP A 254 -1.00 -4.93 -1.10
CA TRP A 254 -2.15 -4.60 -1.96
C TRP A 254 -1.84 -3.44 -2.92
N LYS A 255 -0.72 -2.75 -2.71
CA LYS A 255 -0.20 -1.67 -3.55
C LYS A 255 1.00 -2.14 -4.35
#